data_AF-A0A2H0Q6R1-F1
#
_entry.id   AF-A0A2H0Q6R1-F1
#
_cell.length_a   1.000
_cell.length_b   1.000
_cell.length_c   1.000
_cell.angle_alpha   90.00
_cell.angle_beta   90.00
_cell.angle_gamma   90.00
#
_symmetry.space_group_name_H-M   'P 1'
#
loop_
_entity.id
_entity.type
_entity.pdbx_description
1 polymer ?
#
loop_
_entity_poly.entity_id
_entity_poly.type
_entity_poly.pdbx_seq_one_letter_code
_entity_poly.pdbx_strand_id
1 'polypeptide(L)'
;MIESTEFDKIYGELMNRLEKDERPHLELSDDVLNQIKNLWTNALETQDNQRINSIMCVLDYTRHTYDLFDDHFYQTLESTLSHTTLVFTLGASWKHMLGRWSRSGDRITMRYIEILRTFLNSKNHELVEWSLRTIDQIGPQGRLLQKEIAQNKMKLKSLINPRAKAITQLVEMFEKRWSHHGR
;
A
#
# COMPACT_ATOMS: atom_id res chain seq x y z
N MET A 1 -1.91 -7.41 33.99
CA MET A 1 -1.98 -6.13 33.25
C MET A 1 -0.82 -6.14 32.28
N ILE A 2 -1.10 -6.15 30.97
CA ILE A 2 -0.03 -6.00 29.98
C ILE A 2 0.26 -4.50 29.94
N GLU A 3 1.48 -4.09 30.27
CA GLU A 3 1.88 -2.69 30.14
C GLU A 3 1.67 -2.23 28.70
N SER A 4 0.99 -1.09 28.53
CA SER A 4 0.81 -0.45 27.23
C SER A 4 2.19 -0.13 26.66
N THR A 5 2.48 -0.64 25.48
CA THR A 5 3.74 -0.34 24.78
C THR A 5 3.79 1.15 24.41
N GLU A 6 4.99 1.67 24.13
CA GLU A 6 5.15 3.04 23.61
C GLU A 6 4.43 3.20 22.27
N PHE A 7 4.52 2.18 21.41
CA PHE A 7 3.72 2.09 20.18
C PHE A 7 2.21 2.24 20.45
N ASP A 8 1.64 1.54 21.43
CA ASP A 8 0.21 1.62 21.73
C ASP A 8 -0.20 3.04 22.15
N LYS A 9 0.67 3.77 22.86
CA LYS A 9 0.45 5.17 23.23
C LYS A 9 0.46 6.06 22.00
N ILE A 10 1.47 5.93 21.14
CA ILE A 10 1.59 6.69 19.88
C ILE A 10 0.37 6.45 18.99
N TYR A 11 -0.06 5.19 18.85
CA TYR A 11 -1.24 4.85 18.08
C TYR A 11 -2.52 5.45 18.68
N GLY A 12 -2.70 5.35 20.00
CA GLY A 12 -3.85 5.96 20.68
C GLY A 12 -3.91 7.47 20.52
N GLU A 13 -2.77 8.15 20.67
CA GLU A 13 -2.65 9.60 20.45
C GLU A 13 -2.92 9.98 18.99
N LEU A 14 -2.40 9.21 18.03
CA LEU A 14 -2.68 9.39 16.61
C LEU A 14 -4.19 9.34 16.35
N MET A 15 -4.88 8.29 16.82
CA MET A 15 -6.32 8.15 16.63
C MET A 15 -7.11 9.32 17.21
N ASN A 16 -6.78 9.76 18.43
CA ASN A 16 -7.42 10.92 19.06
C ASN A 16 -7.25 12.22 18.26
N ARG A 17 -6.13 12.36 17.53
CA ARG A 17 -5.87 13.52 16.68
C ARG A 17 -6.61 13.43 15.35
N LEU A 18 -6.65 12.23 14.74
CA LEU A 18 -7.41 12.00 13.51
C LEU A 18 -8.93 12.24 13.71
N GLU A 19 -9.47 11.90 14.87
CA GLU A 19 -10.87 12.21 15.24
C GLU A 19 -11.18 13.71 15.28
N LYS A 20 -10.15 14.54 15.51
CA LYS A 20 -10.24 16.01 15.48
C LYS A 20 -9.94 16.61 14.10
N ASP A 21 -9.87 15.76 13.06
CA ASP A 21 -9.44 16.07 11.69
C ASP A 21 -8.04 16.71 11.62
N GLU A 22 -7.18 16.42 12.61
CA GLU A 22 -5.77 16.80 12.54
C GLU A 22 -5.00 15.85 11.62
N ARG A 23 -3.97 16.37 10.94
CA ARG A 23 -3.05 15.59 10.10
C ARG A 23 -1.64 15.61 10.72
N PRO A 24 -1.36 14.74 11.69
CA PRO A 24 -0.07 14.74 12.38
C PRO A 24 1.07 14.27 11.48
N HIS A 25 2.28 14.74 11.79
CA HIS A 25 3.52 14.20 11.25
C HIS A 25 4.34 13.63 12.40
N LEU A 26 4.37 12.30 12.51
CA LEU A 26 5.02 11.59 13.61
C LEU A 26 6.53 11.44 13.36
N GLU A 27 7.33 11.79 14.36
CA GLU A 27 8.75 11.44 14.43
C GLU A 27 8.88 10.27 15.41
N LEU A 28 9.55 9.20 14.99
CA LEU A 28 9.67 7.96 15.76
C LEU A 28 11.13 7.80 16.18
N SER A 29 11.35 7.43 17.44
CA SER A 29 12.68 7.05 17.93
C SER A 29 13.09 5.67 17.43
N ASP A 30 14.39 5.37 17.43
CA ASP A 30 14.91 4.05 17.04
C ASP A 30 14.33 2.92 17.91
N ASP A 31 14.09 3.18 19.19
CA ASP A 31 13.46 2.21 20.10
C ASP A 31 12.03 1.88 19.67
N VAL A 32 11.25 2.90 19.28
CA VAL A 32 9.89 2.70 18.73
C VAL A 32 9.94 1.99 17.38
N LEU A 33 10.90 2.31 16.51
CA LEU A 33 11.06 1.61 15.23
C LEU A 33 11.36 0.12 15.42
N ASN A 34 12.24 -0.22 16.36
CA ASN A 34 12.53 -1.61 16.71
C ASN A 34 11.31 -2.30 17.35
N GLN A 35 10.55 -1.59 18.17
CA GLN A 35 9.30 -2.10 18.73
C GLN A 35 8.27 -2.39 17.63
N ILE A 36 8.08 -1.48 16.67
CA ILE A 36 7.19 -1.67 15.51
C ILE A 36 7.63 -2.90 14.72
N LYS A 37 8.93 -3.06 14.46
CA LYS A 37 9.47 -4.21 13.74
C LYS A 37 9.09 -5.53 14.43
N ASN A 38 9.29 -5.62 15.73
CA ASN A 38 8.97 -6.81 16.52
C ASN A 38 7.47 -7.08 16.56
N LEU A 39 6.66 -6.04 16.76
CA LEU A 39 5.19 -6.14 16.73
C LEU A 39 4.68 -6.61 15.36
N TRP A 40 5.27 -6.12 14.28
CA TRP A 40 4.90 -6.51 12.93
C TRP A 40 5.28 -7.97 12.65
N THR A 41 6.49 -8.40 13.00
CA THR A 41 6.90 -9.81 12.88
C THR A 41 5.91 -10.73 13.59
N ASN A 42 5.60 -10.45 14.86
CA ASN A 42 4.66 -11.25 15.64
C ASN A 42 3.24 -11.23 15.03
N ALA A 43 2.81 -10.08 14.50
CA ALA A 43 1.50 -9.95 13.88
C ALA A 43 1.41 -10.72 12.55
N LEU A 44 2.51 -10.83 11.80
CA LEU A 44 2.57 -11.67 10.59
C LEU A 44 2.49 -13.15 10.94
N GLU A 45 3.22 -13.59 11.96
CA GLU A 45 3.19 -14.99 12.44
C GLU A 45 1.81 -15.40 12.96
N THR A 46 1.13 -14.49 13.65
CA THR A 46 -0.21 -14.74 14.23
C THR A 46 -1.36 -14.36 13.30
N GLN A 47 -1.06 -13.83 12.10
CA GLN A 47 -2.04 -13.27 11.16
C GLN A 47 -2.98 -12.21 11.78
N ASP A 48 -2.45 -11.40 12.71
CA ASP A 48 -3.17 -10.33 13.39
C ASP A 48 -3.35 -9.11 12.45
N ASN A 49 -4.45 -9.14 11.69
CA ASN A 49 -4.83 -8.07 10.77
C ASN A 49 -4.99 -6.73 11.48
N GLN A 50 -5.51 -6.70 12.72
CA GLN A 50 -5.75 -5.46 13.45
C GLN A 50 -4.43 -4.80 13.81
N ARG A 51 -3.47 -5.57 14.35
CA ARG A 51 -2.15 -5.05 14.70
C ARG A 51 -1.40 -4.53 13.48
N ILE A 52 -1.45 -5.26 12.36
CA ILE A 52 -0.83 -4.80 11.10
C ILE A 52 -1.48 -3.51 10.62
N ASN A 53 -2.82 -3.39 10.68
CA ASN A 53 -3.51 -2.17 10.31
C ASN A 53 -3.13 -0.98 11.20
N SER A 54 -2.97 -1.18 12.51
CA SER A 54 -2.48 -0.15 13.43
C SER A 54 -1.06 0.29 13.08
N ILE A 55 -0.18 -0.64 12.70
CA ILE A 55 1.18 -0.34 12.26
C ILE A 55 1.15 0.45 10.94
N MET A 56 0.36 0.02 9.95
CA MET A 56 0.21 0.76 8.68
C MET A 56 -0.27 2.18 8.92
N CYS A 57 -1.24 2.37 9.83
CA CYS A 57 -1.75 3.68 10.20
C CYS A 57 -0.64 4.57 10.77
N VAL A 58 0.11 4.09 11.77
CA VAL A 58 1.24 4.87 12.34
C VAL A 58 2.25 5.24 11.26
N LEU A 59 2.66 4.27 10.43
CA LEU A 59 3.64 4.50 9.37
C LEU A 59 3.15 5.54 8.34
N ASP A 60 1.89 5.50 7.94
CA ASP A 60 1.31 6.46 6.98
C ASP A 60 1.42 7.92 7.45
N TYR A 61 1.37 8.15 8.77
CA TYR A 61 1.49 9.49 9.37
C TYR A 61 2.90 9.87 9.84
N THR A 62 3.92 9.05 9.60
CA THR A 62 5.32 9.43 9.92
C THR A 62 5.84 10.59 9.08
N ARG A 63 6.84 11.32 9.55
CA ARG A 63 7.52 12.34 8.75
C ARG A 63 8.52 11.73 7.77
N HIS A 64 9.22 10.69 8.20
CA HIS A 64 10.33 10.07 7.48
C HIS A 64 9.93 8.72 6.89
N THR A 65 10.67 8.28 5.88
CA THR A 65 10.59 6.92 5.35
C THR A 65 11.66 6.06 6.00
N TYR A 66 11.32 4.81 6.30
CA TYR A 66 12.22 3.85 6.95
C TYR A 66 12.31 2.60 6.10
N ASP A 67 13.50 2.30 5.60
CA ASP A 67 13.83 1.11 4.80
C ASP A 67 13.92 -0.16 5.66
N LEU A 68 14.09 -0.01 6.97
CA LEU A 68 14.04 -1.08 7.99
C LEU A 68 12.84 -2.03 7.83
N PHE A 69 11.74 -1.55 7.24
CA PHE A 69 10.49 -2.28 7.09
C PHE A 69 10.25 -2.85 5.70
N ASP A 70 11.18 -2.71 4.74
CA ASP A 70 10.98 -3.15 3.35
C ASP A 70 10.58 -4.64 3.27
N ASP A 71 11.25 -5.51 4.03
CA ASP A 71 10.94 -6.95 4.05
C ASP A 71 9.57 -7.23 4.68
N HIS A 72 9.20 -6.51 5.73
CA HIS A 72 7.87 -6.64 6.36
C HIS A 72 6.75 -6.22 5.42
N PHE A 73 6.96 -5.18 4.61
CA PHE A 73 6.01 -4.81 3.56
C PHE A 73 5.84 -5.94 2.55
N TYR A 74 6.93 -6.51 2.04
CA TYR A 74 6.82 -7.63 1.11
C TYR A 74 6.10 -8.83 1.73
N GLN A 75 6.51 -9.25 2.94
CA GLN A 75 5.89 -10.37 3.64
C GLN A 75 4.39 -10.15 3.84
N THR A 76 3.99 -8.92 4.17
CA THR A 76 2.58 -8.57 4.34
C THR A 76 1.82 -8.64 3.01
N LEU A 77 2.37 -8.06 1.95
CA LEU A 77 1.75 -8.04 0.62
C LEU A 77 1.66 -9.43 -0.04
N GLU A 78 2.58 -10.33 0.30
CA GLU A 78 2.61 -11.72 -0.19
C GLU A 78 1.80 -12.68 0.69
N SER A 79 1.27 -12.21 1.83
CA SER A 79 0.53 -13.04 2.78
C SER A 79 -0.91 -13.34 2.36
N THR A 80 -1.57 -14.23 3.11
CA THR A 80 -3.00 -14.54 2.97
C THR A 80 -3.89 -13.69 3.89
N LEU A 81 -3.43 -12.51 4.32
CA LEU A 81 -4.20 -11.59 5.15
C LEU A 81 -5.43 -11.04 4.42
N SER A 82 -6.28 -10.33 5.17
CA SER A 82 -7.48 -9.73 4.60
C SER A 82 -7.14 -8.72 3.50
N HIS A 83 -8.00 -8.63 2.48
CA HIS A 83 -7.83 -7.64 1.41
C HIS A 83 -7.75 -6.21 1.94
N THR A 84 -8.48 -5.88 3.01
CA THR A 84 -8.41 -4.58 3.69
C THR A 84 -7.01 -4.30 4.22
N THR A 85 -6.39 -5.28 4.87
CA THR A 85 -5.01 -5.15 5.35
C THR A 85 -4.04 -5.00 4.19
N LEU A 86 -4.17 -5.79 3.12
CA LEU A 86 -3.34 -5.64 1.92
C LEU A 86 -3.46 -4.24 1.29
N VAL A 87 -4.66 -3.67 1.28
CA VAL A 87 -4.94 -2.31 0.78
C VAL A 87 -4.26 -1.25 1.66
N PHE A 88 -4.36 -1.36 2.98
CA PHE A 88 -3.65 -0.45 3.88
C PHE A 88 -2.13 -0.57 3.72
N THR A 89 -1.63 -1.78 3.54
CA THR A 89 -0.22 -2.02 3.28
C THR A 89 0.24 -1.39 1.96
N LEU A 90 -0.56 -1.46 0.88
CA LEU A 90 -0.26 -0.75 -0.37
C LEU A 90 -0.19 0.78 -0.19
N GLY A 91 -1.07 1.34 0.66
CA GLY A 91 -1.07 2.75 0.99
C GLY A 91 0.21 3.17 1.71
N ALA A 92 0.57 2.46 2.78
CA ALA A 92 1.77 2.75 3.56
C ALA A 92 3.06 2.46 2.77
N SER A 93 3.11 1.40 1.98
CA SER A 93 4.29 1.03 1.17
C SER A 93 4.57 2.04 0.06
N TRP A 94 3.54 2.73 -0.47
CA TRP A 94 3.74 3.83 -1.42
C TRP A 94 4.70 4.86 -0.83
N LYS A 95 4.44 5.31 0.40
CA LYS A 95 5.29 6.31 1.04
C LYS A 95 6.67 5.75 1.39
N HIS A 96 6.73 4.59 2.05
CA HIS A 96 7.97 4.07 2.65
C HIS A 96 8.94 3.42 1.64
N MET A 97 8.39 2.76 0.61
CA MET A 97 9.20 2.06 -0.40
C MET A 97 9.23 2.89 -1.69
N LEU A 98 8.09 3.08 -2.34
CA LEU A 98 8.03 3.62 -3.70
C LEU A 98 8.42 5.10 -3.75
N GLY A 99 7.95 5.92 -2.81
CA GLY A 99 8.29 7.32 -2.69
C GLY A 99 9.76 7.53 -2.33
N ARG A 100 10.35 6.62 -1.55
CA ARG A 100 11.79 6.61 -1.26
C ARG A 100 12.59 6.25 -2.52
N TRP A 101 12.28 5.14 -3.20
CA TRP A 101 12.96 4.74 -4.43
C TRP A 101 12.85 5.80 -5.53
N SER A 102 11.67 6.41 -5.69
CA SER A 102 11.45 7.50 -6.64
C SER A 102 12.38 8.69 -6.38
N ARG A 103 12.52 9.12 -5.11
CA ARG A 103 13.44 10.21 -4.73
C ARG A 103 14.91 9.84 -4.90
N SER A 104 15.27 8.57 -4.69
CA SER A 104 16.64 8.07 -4.88
C SER A 104 17.00 7.79 -6.34
N GLY A 105 16.02 7.77 -7.25
CA GLY A 105 16.21 7.34 -8.64
C GLY A 105 16.34 5.82 -8.79
N ASP A 106 15.97 5.06 -7.77
CA ASP A 106 16.01 3.61 -7.77
C ASP A 106 14.90 3.02 -8.62
N ARG A 107 15.19 1.87 -9.22
CA ARG A 107 14.17 1.09 -9.94
C ARG A 107 13.28 0.36 -8.94
N ILE A 108 12.01 0.23 -9.29
CA ILE A 108 11.13 -0.67 -8.56
C ILE A 108 11.65 -2.10 -8.70
N THR A 109 11.62 -2.86 -7.62
CA THR A 109 12.06 -4.26 -7.66
C THR A 109 11.07 -5.09 -8.47
N MET A 110 11.58 -6.14 -9.12
CA MET A 110 10.70 -7.10 -9.79
C MET A 110 9.76 -7.79 -8.81
N ARG A 111 10.20 -8.04 -7.56
CA ARG A 111 9.34 -8.59 -6.50
C ARG A 111 8.08 -7.77 -6.29
N TYR A 112 8.21 -6.44 -6.22
CA TYR A 112 7.06 -5.56 -6.08
C TYR A 112 6.15 -5.56 -7.32
N ILE A 113 6.73 -5.64 -8.52
CA ILE A 113 5.97 -5.76 -9.78
C ILE A 113 5.14 -7.07 -9.79
N GLU A 114 5.71 -8.19 -9.35
CA GLU A 114 4.99 -9.47 -9.27
C GLU A 114 3.83 -9.45 -8.25
N ILE A 115 4.00 -8.76 -7.13
CA ILE A 115 2.92 -8.53 -6.16
C ILE A 115 1.77 -7.78 -6.81
N LEU A 116 2.06 -6.65 -7.48
CA LEU A 116 1.05 -5.86 -8.18
C LEU A 116 0.37 -6.67 -9.29
N ARG A 117 1.13 -7.50 -10.03
CA ARG A 117 0.57 -8.42 -11.02
C ARG A 117 -0.43 -9.39 -10.40
N THR A 118 -0.09 -9.96 -9.25
CA THR A 118 -0.97 -10.89 -8.52
C THR A 118 -2.25 -10.19 -8.10
N PHE A 119 -2.15 -8.97 -7.58
CA PHE A 119 -3.31 -8.20 -7.12
C PHE A 119 -4.22 -7.73 -8.26
N LEU A 120 -3.67 -7.40 -9.43
CA LEU A 120 -4.47 -7.13 -10.63
C LEU A 120 -5.30 -8.34 -11.08
N ASN A 121 -4.91 -9.56 -10.73
CA ASN A 121 -5.68 -10.76 -11.02
C ASN A 121 -6.65 -11.16 -9.89
N SER A 122 -6.75 -10.34 -8.83
CA SER A 122 -7.66 -10.61 -7.72
C SER A 122 -9.12 -10.42 -8.12
N LYS A 123 -10.01 -11.20 -7.50
CA LYS A 123 -11.46 -11.00 -7.60
C LYS A 123 -11.95 -9.80 -6.76
N ASN A 124 -11.11 -9.28 -5.87
CA ASN A 124 -11.45 -8.14 -5.03
C ASN A 124 -11.22 -6.82 -5.79
N HIS A 125 -12.29 -6.13 -6.15
CA HIS A 125 -12.22 -4.86 -6.88
C HIS A 125 -11.49 -3.75 -6.13
N GLU A 126 -11.58 -3.70 -4.80
CA GLU A 126 -10.86 -2.69 -4.03
C GLU A 126 -9.35 -2.91 -4.12
N LEU A 127 -8.89 -4.15 -3.98
CA LEU A 127 -7.48 -4.49 -4.12
C LEU A 127 -6.96 -4.19 -5.53
N VAL A 128 -7.76 -4.50 -6.58
CA VAL A 128 -7.45 -4.14 -7.97
C VAL A 128 -7.36 -2.63 -8.15
N GLU A 129 -8.34 -1.88 -7.65
CA GLU A 129 -8.37 -0.42 -7.73
C GLU A 129 -7.12 0.20 -7.08
N TRP A 130 -6.80 -0.22 -5.85
CA TRP A 130 -5.61 0.27 -5.15
C TRP A 130 -4.31 -0.13 -5.83
N SER A 131 -4.24 -1.33 -6.41
CA SER A 131 -3.09 -1.75 -7.20
C SER A 131 -2.90 -0.87 -8.44
N LEU A 132 -3.98 -0.54 -9.15
CA LEU A 132 -3.94 0.39 -10.29
C LEU A 132 -3.52 1.80 -9.85
N ARG A 133 -3.99 2.29 -8.71
CA ARG A 133 -3.54 3.58 -8.14
C ARG A 133 -2.05 3.53 -7.84
N THR A 134 -1.55 2.46 -7.21
CA THR A 134 -0.12 2.28 -6.95
C THR A 134 0.70 2.23 -8.24
N ILE A 135 0.19 1.57 -9.28
CA ILE A 135 0.84 1.52 -10.60
C ILE A 135 0.93 2.91 -11.24
N ASP A 136 -0.09 3.76 -11.07
CA ASP A 136 -0.07 5.12 -11.58
C ASP A 136 1.08 5.93 -11.00
N GLN A 137 1.35 5.70 -9.71
CA GLN A 137 2.38 6.41 -8.96
C GLN A 137 3.82 5.99 -9.32
N ILE A 138 4.04 4.76 -9.79
CA ILE A 138 5.38 4.29 -10.24
C ILE A 138 5.71 4.69 -11.70
N GLY A 139 4.77 5.36 -12.38
CA GLY A 139 5.02 6.01 -13.66
C GLY A 139 5.38 5.04 -14.80
N PRO A 140 6.45 5.30 -15.58
CA PRO A 140 6.80 4.49 -16.75
C PRO A 140 7.05 3.00 -16.45
N GLN A 141 7.51 2.68 -15.24
CA GLN A 141 7.78 1.30 -14.82
C GLN A 141 6.50 0.44 -14.77
N GLY A 142 5.33 1.08 -14.60
CA GLY A 142 4.02 0.42 -14.66
C GLY A 142 3.71 -0.23 -16.01
N ARG A 143 4.41 0.12 -17.10
CA ARG A 143 4.24 -0.53 -18.41
C ARG A 143 4.56 -2.03 -18.40
N LEU A 144 5.37 -2.49 -17.44
CA LEU A 144 5.64 -3.92 -17.25
C LEU A 144 4.37 -4.73 -16.95
N LEU A 145 3.28 -4.06 -16.54
CA LEU A 145 1.98 -4.65 -16.22
C LEU A 145 0.90 -4.30 -17.25
N GLN A 146 1.28 -3.78 -18.43
CA GLN A 146 0.33 -3.27 -19.42
C GLN A 146 -0.70 -4.31 -19.84
N LYS A 147 -0.30 -5.57 -19.99
CA LYS A 147 -1.20 -6.65 -20.42
C LYS A 147 -2.26 -6.93 -19.36
N GLU A 148 -1.84 -7.02 -18.11
CA GLU A 148 -2.68 -7.33 -16.96
C GLU A 148 -3.63 -6.16 -16.63
N ILE A 149 -3.18 -4.93 -16.81
CA ILE A 149 -4.03 -3.74 -16.68
C ILE A 149 -5.14 -3.75 -17.73
N ALA A 150 -4.81 -4.02 -19.00
CA ALA A 150 -5.79 -4.07 -20.08
C ALA A 150 -6.86 -5.16 -19.86
N GLN A 151 -6.48 -6.28 -19.24
CA GLN A 151 -7.40 -7.38 -18.90
C GLN A 151 -8.42 -7.00 -17.82
N ASN A 152 -8.13 -6.00 -16.99
CA ASN A 152 -9.02 -5.52 -15.93
C ASN A 152 -10.10 -4.54 -16.39
N LYS A 153 -10.18 -4.26 -17.70
CA LYS A 153 -11.22 -3.40 -18.25
C LYS A 153 -12.60 -4.02 -18.05
N MET A 154 -13.41 -3.38 -17.21
CA MET A 154 -14.74 -3.87 -16.88
C MET A 154 -15.72 -3.63 -18.04
N LYS A 155 -16.65 -4.57 -18.26
CA LYS A 155 -17.68 -4.42 -19.29
C LYS A 155 -18.64 -3.27 -18.94
N LEU A 156 -19.17 -2.57 -19.93
CA LEU A 156 -20.11 -1.44 -19.74
C LEU A 156 -21.26 -1.74 -18.76
N LYS A 157 -21.76 -2.98 -18.74
CA LYS A 157 -22.85 -3.42 -17.84
C LYS A 157 -22.46 -3.46 -16.35
N SER A 158 -21.18 -3.54 -15.99
CA SER A 158 -20.72 -3.55 -14.59
C SER A 158 -20.36 -2.16 -14.04
N LEU A 159 -20.49 -1.10 -14.84
CA LEU A 159 -20.18 0.29 -14.45
C LEU A 159 -21.22 0.95 -13.52
N ILE A 160 -22.25 0.21 -13.11
CA ILE A 160 -23.19 0.65 -12.05
C ILE A 160 -22.49 0.59 -10.68
N ASN A 161 -21.45 -0.24 -10.53
CA ASN A 161 -20.62 -0.28 -9.34
C ASN A 161 -19.55 0.85 -9.37
N PRO A 162 -19.51 1.75 -8.37
CA PRO A 162 -18.53 2.84 -8.33
C PRO A 162 -17.07 2.40 -8.45
N ARG A 163 -16.70 1.27 -7.85
CA ARG A 163 -15.32 0.74 -7.93
C ARG A 163 -15.01 0.18 -9.31
N ALA A 164 -15.95 -0.53 -9.93
CA ALA A 164 -15.78 -1.01 -11.31
C ALA A 164 -15.62 0.15 -12.30
N LYS A 165 -16.35 1.26 -12.05
CA LYS A 165 -16.17 2.51 -12.79
C LYS A 165 -14.79 3.11 -12.57
N ALA A 166 -14.32 3.20 -11.32
CA ALA A 166 -12.98 3.70 -11.00
C ALA A 166 -11.87 2.88 -11.67
N ILE A 167 -11.94 1.55 -11.61
CA ILE A 167 -11.03 0.64 -12.30
C ILE A 167 -11.00 0.94 -13.80
N THR A 168 -12.17 1.04 -14.43
CA THR A 168 -12.27 1.30 -15.89
C THR A 168 -11.65 2.64 -16.26
N GLN A 169 -11.89 3.69 -15.46
CA GLN A 169 -11.30 5.00 -15.68
C GLN A 169 -9.77 4.98 -15.56
N LEU A 170 -9.22 4.24 -14.58
CA LEU A 170 -7.78 4.05 -14.44
C LEU A 170 -7.18 3.30 -15.63
N VAL A 171 -7.81 2.19 -16.07
CA VAL A 171 -7.37 1.42 -17.24
C VAL A 171 -7.36 2.30 -18.50
N GLU A 172 -8.43 3.05 -18.77
CA GLU A 172 -8.51 3.95 -19.92
C GLU A 172 -7.47 5.08 -19.87
N MET A 173 -7.19 5.60 -18.66
CA MET A 173 -6.13 6.58 -18.45
C MET A 173 -4.75 5.99 -18.83
N PHE A 174 -4.45 4.75 -18.41
CA PHE A 174 -3.20 4.08 -18.78
C PHE A 174 -3.09 3.85 -20.29
N GLU A 175 -4.15 3.35 -20.93
CA GLU A 175 -4.22 3.14 -22.39
C GLU A 175 -3.92 4.44 -23.16
N LYS A 176 -4.54 5.56 -22.75
CA LYS A 176 -4.29 6.87 -23.34
C LYS A 176 -2.84 7.33 -23.11
N ARG A 177 -2.33 7.21 -21.88
CA ARG A 177 -0.97 7.66 -21.56
C ARG A 177 0.10 6.92 -22.38
N TRP A 178 -0.05 5.62 -22.59
CA TRP A 178 0.98 4.82 -23.25
C TRP A 178 0.84 4.77 -24.78
N SER A 179 -0.36 4.94 -25.33
CA SER A 179 -0.55 5.08 -26.79
C SER A 179 0.16 6.31 -27.38
N HIS A 180 0.38 7.36 -26.58
CA HIS A 180 1.06 8.59 -27.01
C HIS A 180 2.59 8.52 -26.97
N HIS A 181 3.18 7.48 -26.38
CA HIS A 181 4.63 7.30 -26.26
C HIS A 181 5.17 6.19 -27.19
N GLY A 182 4.37 5.77 -28.17
CA GLY A 182 4.73 4.80 -29.20
C GLY A 182 4.87 5.41 -30.60
N ARG A 183 5.10 6.72 -30.69
CA ARG A 183 5.48 7.42 -31.93
C ARG A 183 6.84 8.09 -31.73
#